data_AF-A0A3M1CVA9-F1
#
_entry.id   AF-A0A3M1CVA9-F1
#
_cell.length_a   1.000
_cell.length_b   1.000
_cell.length_c   1.000
_cell.angle_alpha   90.00
_cell.angle_beta   90.00
_cell.angle_gamma   90.00
#
_symmetry.space_group_name_H-M   'P 1'
#
loop_
_entity.id
_entity.type
_entity.pdbx_description
1 polymer ?
#
loop_
_entity_poly.entity_id
_entity_poly.type
_entity_poly.pdbx_seq_one_letter_code
_entity_poly.pdbx_strand_id
1 'polypeptide(L)'
;MLRPIREITGPALGDPGPRESACSAVPGSRRVRSSRSSSFLRKRYWWHKQRKAGLREWEIPASAAGLIGMVVWGSLAVGTTKLDAGRSTMCRMLGVICNDEDLLGCAVHQVRDALRCPEATRHDGIGIGYYSGDEPLLKKRPSSEGEKIEYTELLKGIRSKVVLVHVRQATVGSWKDRNTHPFRFRKWLFAHIGHLPALQDNRQKLLERIPEFLSRNVRGDTDSELAFHLFLEVLFKEGKLNELDMPAEKLGEFLRQLAVEVNGLHEGPEKPKMAVIITNGRIMAALSQGVSIHYSFREGILDCNVHEPTQQNKQTHALFRGIMIGAAMDAPGHQWREIPDGSIIHVSNMLEMKVEHL
;
A
#
# COMPACT_ATOMS: atom_id res chain seq x y z
N MET A 1 53.95 4.65 33.66
CA MET A 1 55.32 4.11 33.52
C MET A 1 55.19 2.66 33.09
N LEU A 2 55.78 2.29 31.95
CA LEU A 2 56.30 0.97 31.56
C LEU A 2 56.55 0.99 30.04
N ARG A 3 57.81 0.75 29.66
CA ARG A 3 58.34 0.46 28.31
C ARG A 3 58.68 -1.06 28.29
N PRO A 4 59.21 -1.69 27.20
CA PRO A 4 59.15 -1.45 25.73
C PRO A 4 58.99 -2.78 24.90
N ILE A 5 59.33 -2.75 23.58
CA ILE A 5 59.90 -3.83 22.70
C ILE A 5 58.86 -4.60 21.84
N ARG A 6 58.97 -4.87 20.51
CA ARG A 6 60.00 -4.73 19.43
C ARG A 6 59.31 -4.72 18.05
N GLU A 7 59.91 -4.01 17.10
CA GLU A 7 59.73 -4.17 15.65
C GLU A 7 60.37 -5.48 15.15
N ILE A 8 59.78 -6.12 14.14
CA ILE A 8 60.39 -7.18 13.34
C ILE A 8 60.31 -6.77 11.86
N THR A 9 61.50 -6.69 11.26
CA THR A 9 61.83 -6.43 9.87
C THR A 9 61.51 -7.61 8.95
N GLY A 10 61.16 -7.33 7.68
CA GLY A 10 61.00 -8.33 6.60
C GLY A 10 62.30 -9.02 6.17
N PRO A 11 62.26 -9.83 5.09
CA PRO A 11 62.60 -9.26 3.79
C PRO A 11 61.75 -9.75 2.60
N ALA A 12 61.90 -9.01 1.50
CA ALA A 12 61.27 -9.15 0.19
C ALA A 12 62.01 -10.14 -0.75
N LEU A 13 61.30 -10.60 -1.79
CA LEU A 13 61.67 -10.61 -3.23
C LEU A 13 61.15 -11.86 -3.97
N GLY A 14 60.52 -11.64 -5.13
CA GLY A 14 60.28 -12.67 -6.15
C GLY A 14 59.03 -12.43 -7.01
N ASP A 15 59.14 -11.59 -8.04
CA ASP A 15 58.16 -11.41 -9.13
C ASP A 15 58.69 -12.12 -10.41
N PRO A 16 58.01 -12.10 -11.57
CA PRO A 16 57.11 -13.12 -12.10
C PRO A 16 57.68 -13.85 -13.34
N GLY A 17 56.99 -14.90 -13.80
CA GLY A 17 57.30 -15.55 -15.09
C GLY A 17 56.04 -16.07 -15.80
N PRO A 18 55.81 -15.73 -17.09
CA PRO A 18 54.68 -16.23 -17.87
C PRO A 18 55.07 -17.50 -18.66
N ARG A 19 54.10 -18.37 -18.94
CA ARG A 19 54.20 -19.39 -20.00
C ARG A 19 52.90 -19.46 -20.77
N GLU A 20 53.00 -19.20 -22.07
CA GLU A 20 51.98 -19.37 -23.10
C GLU A 20 52.02 -20.78 -23.71
N SER A 21 50.89 -21.12 -24.35
CA SER A 21 50.72 -22.05 -25.50
C SER A 21 50.74 -23.57 -25.18
N ALA A 22 49.97 -24.46 -25.81
CA ALA A 22 49.10 -24.36 -26.98
C ALA A 22 48.09 -25.55 -27.04
N CYS A 23 46.99 -25.34 -27.75
CA CYS A 23 46.32 -26.26 -28.71
C CYS A 23 45.87 -27.68 -28.32
N SER A 24 44.55 -27.90 -28.40
CA SER A 24 43.96 -28.84 -29.39
C SER A 24 42.46 -28.58 -29.59
N ALA A 25 42.07 -28.36 -30.86
CA ALA A 25 40.71 -28.21 -31.39
C ALA A 25 40.04 -29.60 -31.65
N VAL A 26 38.73 -29.82 -31.41
CA VAL A 26 37.55 -29.79 -32.35
C VAL A 26 37.69 -30.80 -33.52
N PRO A 27 36.68 -31.61 -33.98
CA PRO A 27 35.24 -31.30 -34.26
C PRO A 27 34.25 -32.44 -33.88
N GLY A 28 32.93 -32.43 -34.09
CA GLY A 28 31.97 -31.59 -34.82
C GLY A 28 30.56 -32.17 -34.55
N SER A 29 29.54 -31.33 -34.34
CA SER A 29 28.59 -30.85 -35.35
C SER A 29 27.36 -31.76 -35.58
N ARG A 30 26.18 -31.22 -35.30
CA ARG A 30 25.05 -31.21 -36.24
C ARG A 30 24.05 -30.11 -35.86
N ARG A 31 24.00 -29.09 -36.73
CA ARG A 31 22.89 -28.15 -36.88
C ARG A 31 21.70 -28.90 -37.50
N VAL A 32 20.49 -28.52 -37.09
CA VAL A 32 19.36 -28.44 -38.02
C VAL A 32 18.81 -27.02 -37.92
N ARG A 33 18.66 -26.38 -39.07
CA ARG A 33 18.05 -25.06 -39.25
C ARG A 33 16.99 -25.21 -40.33
N SER A 34 16.12 -24.20 -40.37
CA SER A 34 15.15 -23.88 -41.41
C SER A 34 13.79 -24.58 -41.22
N SER A 35 12.64 -23.96 -41.46
CA SER A 35 12.33 -22.67 -42.08
C SER A 35 10.85 -22.33 -41.88
N ARG A 36 10.52 -21.02 -41.85
CA ARG A 36 9.39 -20.30 -42.50
C ARG A 36 7.97 -20.91 -42.35
N SER A 37 6.88 -20.18 -42.11
CA SER A 37 6.45 -18.90 -42.67
C SER A 37 5.17 -18.38 -41.97
N SER A 38 5.05 -17.05 -41.97
CA SER A 38 3.87 -16.17 -41.97
C SER A 38 2.47 -16.73 -42.24
N SER A 39 1.47 -16.24 -41.48
CA SER A 39 0.29 -15.50 -41.97
C SER A 39 -0.64 -15.14 -40.78
N PHE A 40 -0.87 -13.87 -40.47
CA PHE A 40 -2.07 -13.11 -40.86
C PHE A 40 -3.40 -13.86 -40.65
N LEU A 41 -4.20 -13.46 -39.64
CA LEU A 41 -5.59 -12.97 -39.80
C LEU A 41 -6.34 -12.87 -38.46
N ARG A 42 -6.70 -11.62 -38.13
CA ARG A 42 -7.98 -11.16 -37.58
C ARG A 42 -8.93 -12.22 -37.00
N LYS A 43 -9.31 -12.06 -35.72
CA LYS A 43 -10.72 -12.13 -35.30
C LYS A 43 -11.05 -10.99 -34.33
N ARG A 44 -11.67 -9.97 -34.92
CA ARG A 44 -12.52 -8.95 -34.31
C ARG A 44 -13.95 -9.50 -34.27
N TYR A 45 -14.76 -8.97 -33.34
CA TYR A 45 -16.23 -8.95 -33.24
C TYR A 45 -16.93 -9.95 -32.31
N TRP A 46 -18.08 -9.44 -31.80
CA TRP A 46 -19.02 -9.91 -30.77
C TRP A 46 -18.68 -9.32 -29.38
N TRP A 47 -19.42 -8.35 -28.79
CA TRP A 47 -20.84 -7.99 -28.89
C TRP A 47 -21.06 -6.48 -28.68
N HIS A 48 -21.90 -5.87 -29.52
CA HIS A 48 -22.60 -4.61 -29.25
C HIS A 48 -24.08 -4.83 -29.60
N LYS A 49 -24.92 -5.04 -28.58
CA LYS A 49 -26.40 -5.00 -28.55
C LYS A 49 -26.74 -5.42 -27.12
N GLN A 50 -27.37 -4.63 -26.26
CA GLN A 50 -28.64 -3.95 -26.49
C GLN A 50 -28.73 -2.67 -25.63
N ARG A 51 -29.25 -1.59 -26.23
CA ARG A 51 -29.90 -0.48 -25.55
C ARG A 51 -31.42 -0.64 -25.73
N LYS A 52 -32.16 -0.13 -24.75
CA LYS A 52 -33.59 0.27 -24.73
C LYS A 52 -34.58 -0.69 -24.04
N ALA A 53 -34.84 -0.40 -22.77
CA ALA A 53 -36.15 -0.31 -22.12
C ALA A 53 -35.87 0.12 -20.66
N GLY A 54 -36.58 0.99 -19.97
CA GLY A 54 -37.70 1.89 -20.24
C GLY A 54 -37.85 2.69 -18.94
N LEU A 55 -37.93 4.01 -19.04
CA LEU A 55 -38.27 4.88 -17.91
C LEU A 55 -39.71 4.59 -17.50
N ARG A 56 -39.93 4.27 -16.23
CA ARG A 56 -41.24 4.39 -15.58
C ARG A 56 -41.05 5.11 -14.26
N GLU A 57 -41.53 6.34 -14.27
CA GLU A 57 -41.82 7.17 -13.11
C GLU A 57 -42.77 6.41 -12.17
N TRP A 58 -42.49 6.47 -10.87
CA TRP A 58 -43.40 6.03 -9.82
C TRP A 58 -44.03 7.27 -9.21
N GLU A 59 -45.29 7.52 -9.57
CA GLU A 59 -46.17 8.44 -8.87
C GLU A 59 -46.64 7.81 -7.56
N ILE A 60 -46.52 8.54 -6.46
CA ILE A 60 -47.06 8.18 -5.15
C ILE A 60 -48.40 8.92 -4.98
N PRO A 61 -49.52 8.23 -4.72
CA PRO A 61 -50.80 8.90 -4.54
C PRO A 61 -50.91 9.54 -3.15
N ALA A 62 -51.39 10.78 -3.14
CA ALA A 62 -51.76 11.54 -1.96
C ALA A 62 -53.24 11.28 -1.61
N SER A 63 -53.52 10.72 -0.43
CA SER A 63 -54.82 10.90 0.26
C SER A 63 -54.78 10.30 1.67
N ALA A 64 -54.84 11.17 2.68
CA ALA A 64 -55.55 10.95 3.96
C ALA A 64 -55.37 12.19 4.84
N ALA A 65 -56.17 13.22 4.56
CA ALA A 65 -56.43 14.30 5.51
C ALA A 65 -57.54 13.85 6.46
N GLY A 66 -57.26 13.83 7.76
CA GLY A 66 -58.28 13.52 8.77
C GLY A 66 -57.75 13.62 10.19
N LEU A 67 -58.41 14.48 10.97
CA LEU A 67 -58.44 14.56 12.44
C LEU A 67 -57.29 15.29 13.14
N ILE A 68 -57.48 16.61 13.30
CA ILE A 68 -56.83 17.44 14.31
C ILE A 68 -57.59 17.22 15.63
N GLY A 69 -56.98 16.47 16.55
CA GLY A 69 -57.36 16.39 17.96
C GLY A 69 -56.37 17.18 18.80
N MET A 70 -56.85 18.20 19.50
CA MET A 70 -56.11 18.92 20.54
C MET A 70 -55.74 17.97 21.66
N VAL A 71 -54.43 17.79 21.90
CA VAL A 71 -53.89 17.36 23.19
C VAL A 71 -52.72 18.27 23.52
N VAL A 72 -52.97 19.18 24.46
CA VAL A 72 -51.95 19.88 25.25
C VAL A 72 -51.11 18.83 25.96
N TRP A 73 -49.78 18.91 25.93
CA TRP A 73 -48.90 18.36 26.99
C TRP A 73 -47.51 19.02 26.93
N GLY A 74 -47.14 19.64 28.06
CA GLY A 74 -45.82 19.57 28.68
C GLY A 74 -44.60 20.01 27.89
N SER A 75 -44.08 21.19 28.23
CA SER A 75 -42.64 21.52 28.09
C SER A 75 -41.78 20.49 28.81
N LEU A 76 -41.25 19.54 28.05
CA LEU A 76 -40.05 18.78 28.40
C LEU A 76 -39.00 19.17 27.38
N ALA A 77 -37.95 19.82 27.85
CA ALA A 77 -36.74 20.09 27.09
C ALA A 77 -36.13 18.74 26.69
N VAL A 78 -36.58 18.21 25.56
CA VAL A 78 -35.88 17.15 24.84
C VAL A 78 -34.62 17.81 24.30
N GLY A 79 -33.50 17.52 24.94
CA GLY A 79 -32.19 17.79 24.38
C GLY A 79 -32.17 17.20 22.97
N THR A 80 -32.18 18.08 21.99
CA THR A 80 -31.94 17.72 20.61
C THR A 80 -30.53 17.16 20.55
N THR A 81 -30.43 15.84 20.56
CA THR A 81 -29.24 15.16 20.05
C THR A 81 -29.12 15.63 18.61
N LYS A 82 -28.22 16.60 18.39
CA LYS A 82 -27.66 16.83 17.07
C LYS A 82 -27.10 15.48 16.64
N LEU A 83 -27.85 14.79 15.78
CA LEU A 83 -27.29 13.81 14.89
C LEU A 83 -26.20 14.56 14.12
N ASP A 84 -24.95 14.29 14.50
CA ASP A 84 -23.78 14.81 13.81
C ASP A 84 -23.78 14.27 12.38
N ALA A 85 -24.38 15.06 11.50
CA ALA A 85 -24.31 14.88 10.07
C ALA A 85 -22.84 15.03 9.62
N GLY A 86 -22.23 13.89 9.28
CA GLY A 86 -21.20 13.78 8.25
C GLY A 86 -19.92 14.61 8.44
N ARG A 87 -19.12 14.32 9.46
CA ARG A 87 -17.67 14.61 9.39
C ARG A 87 -16.98 13.43 8.70
N SER A 88 -16.61 13.60 7.42
CA SER A 88 -15.72 12.67 6.70
C SER A 88 -14.31 12.79 7.27
N THR A 89 -14.10 12.19 8.43
CA THR A 89 -12.82 12.06 9.13
C THR A 89 -12.25 10.69 8.79
N MET A 90 -11.49 10.60 7.71
CA MET A 90 -10.95 9.32 7.25
C MET A 90 -9.43 9.38 7.16
N CYS A 91 -8.79 8.35 7.74
CA CYS A 91 -7.41 8.02 7.42
C CYS A 91 -7.24 7.90 5.91
N ARG A 92 -6.04 8.19 5.41
CA ARG A 92 -5.70 7.99 3.99
C ARG A 92 -4.35 7.32 3.87
N MET A 93 -4.15 6.56 2.80
CA MET A 93 -2.84 5.98 2.53
C MET A 93 -2.54 5.92 1.04
N LEU A 94 -1.26 5.96 0.72
CA LEU A 94 -0.71 5.90 -0.62
C LEU A 94 0.48 4.93 -0.63
N GLY A 95 0.37 3.86 -1.40
CA GLY A 95 1.51 3.05 -1.82
C GLY A 95 1.97 3.48 -3.21
N VAL A 96 3.28 3.61 -3.42
CA VAL A 96 3.87 3.80 -4.75
C VAL A 96 5.00 2.81 -4.95
N ILE A 97 5.05 2.22 -6.13
CA ILE A 97 6.17 1.42 -6.63
C ILE A 97 6.58 1.93 -8.02
N CYS A 98 7.87 2.16 -8.26
CA CYS A 98 8.38 2.72 -9.51
C CYS A 98 9.73 2.16 -9.93
N ASN A 99 10.14 2.47 -11.16
CA ASN A 99 11.40 2.01 -11.73
C ASN A 99 12.62 2.84 -11.29
N ASP A 100 12.40 4.07 -10.85
CA ASP A 100 13.44 5.07 -10.57
C ASP A 100 13.30 5.62 -9.15
N GLU A 101 14.39 5.54 -8.36
CA GLU A 101 14.40 5.95 -6.95
C GLU A 101 14.60 7.45 -6.72
N ASP A 102 15.18 8.16 -7.69
CA ASP A 102 15.42 9.60 -7.63
C ASP A 102 14.17 10.38 -8.04
N LEU A 103 13.32 9.80 -8.90
CA LEU A 103 12.11 10.44 -9.41
C LEU A 103 10.84 10.16 -8.59
N LEU A 104 10.87 9.23 -7.63
CA LEU A 104 9.70 8.91 -6.79
C LEU A 104 9.12 10.17 -6.12
N GLY A 105 9.99 11.02 -5.55
CA GLY A 105 9.56 12.26 -4.92
C GLY A 105 8.81 13.20 -5.85
N CYS A 106 9.20 13.25 -7.13
CA CYS A 106 8.54 14.06 -8.16
C CYS A 106 7.15 13.50 -8.46
N ALA A 107 7.05 12.18 -8.64
CA ALA A 107 5.78 11.52 -8.94
C ALA A 107 4.78 11.66 -7.79
N VAL A 108 5.23 11.49 -6.54
CA VAL A 108 4.37 11.67 -5.36
C VAL A 108 3.94 13.13 -5.19
N HIS A 109 4.80 14.09 -5.52
CA HIS A 109 4.45 15.51 -5.48
C HIS A 109 3.32 15.88 -6.46
N GLN A 110 3.23 15.23 -7.63
CA GLN A 110 2.13 15.44 -8.57
C GLN A 110 0.77 14.98 -8.02
N VAL A 111 0.78 14.02 -7.10
CA VAL A 111 -0.44 13.52 -6.44
C VAL A 111 -0.56 14.01 -5.00
N ARG A 112 0.11 15.13 -4.65
CA ARG A 112 0.11 15.69 -3.29
C ARG A 112 -1.31 15.93 -2.73
N ASP A 113 -2.23 16.28 -3.61
CA ASP A 113 -3.61 16.59 -3.22
C ASP A 113 -4.46 15.33 -2.99
N ALA A 114 -4.03 14.16 -3.45
CA ALA A 114 -4.78 12.91 -3.31
C ALA A 114 -4.90 12.45 -1.84
N LEU A 115 -3.86 12.71 -1.05
CA LEU A 115 -3.87 12.45 0.40
C LEU A 115 -4.25 13.68 1.23
N ARG A 116 -4.64 14.80 0.60
CA ARG A 116 -5.03 16.00 1.35
C ARG A 116 -6.33 15.73 2.08
N CYS A 117 -6.28 15.85 3.40
CA CYS A 117 -7.49 15.91 4.21
C CYS A 117 -8.08 17.33 4.11
N PRO A 118 -9.41 17.49 4.00
CA PRO A 118 -10.05 18.81 4.01
C PRO A 118 -9.59 19.63 5.22
N GLU A 119 -9.38 20.94 5.03
CA GLU A 119 -8.64 21.84 5.95
C GLU A 119 -9.18 21.95 7.39
N ALA A 120 -10.32 21.32 7.69
CA ALA A 120 -10.92 21.25 9.02
C ALA A 120 -10.70 19.91 9.76
N THR A 121 -9.97 18.96 9.17
CA THR A 121 -9.72 17.64 9.77
C THR A 121 -8.31 17.56 10.34
N ARG A 122 -8.23 17.69 11.68
CA ARG A 122 -7.02 17.38 12.44
C ARG A 122 -6.66 15.91 12.22
N HIS A 123 -5.40 15.62 11.91
CA HIS A 123 -4.88 14.25 11.83
C HIS A 123 -3.94 13.98 13.02
N ASP A 124 -3.93 12.75 13.51
CA ASP A 124 -3.17 12.32 14.69
C ASP A 124 -1.73 11.90 14.37
N GLY A 125 -1.35 11.98 13.10
CA GLY A 125 0.02 11.82 12.65
C GLY A 125 0.14 11.39 11.20
N ILE A 126 1.36 11.50 10.67
CA ILE A 126 1.73 10.99 9.36
C ILE A 126 2.90 10.05 9.52
N GLY A 127 2.86 8.92 8.83
CA GLY A 127 4.02 8.05 8.71
C GLY A 127 4.32 7.68 7.27
N ILE A 128 5.61 7.55 7.01
CA ILE A 128 6.16 7.17 5.73
C ILE A 128 7.07 5.97 5.95
N GLY A 129 6.79 4.89 5.24
CA GLY A 129 7.69 3.76 5.08
C GLY A 129 8.30 3.78 3.68
N TYR A 130 9.59 3.49 3.57
CA TYR A 130 10.30 3.46 2.29
C TYR A 130 11.46 2.47 2.38
N TYR A 131 12.11 2.17 1.26
CA TYR A 131 13.22 1.22 1.21
C TYR A 131 14.53 1.90 0.84
N SER A 132 15.61 1.53 1.54
CA SER A 132 16.98 1.82 1.13
C SER A 132 17.65 0.49 0.81
N GLY A 133 17.84 0.22 -0.49
CA GLY A 133 18.08 -1.14 -0.96
C GLY A 133 16.92 -2.07 -0.58
N ASP A 134 17.20 -3.20 0.05
CA ASP A 134 16.18 -4.11 0.57
C ASP A 134 15.80 -3.82 2.03
N GLU A 135 16.24 -2.72 2.64
CA GLU A 135 15.88 -2.40 4.03
C GLU A 135 14.74 -1.40 4.17
N PRO A 136 13.63 -1.77 4.85
CA PRO A 136 12.56 -0.83 5.13
C PRO A 136 12.94 0.12 6.27
N LEU A 137 12.76 1.41 6.01
CA LEU A 137 12.94 2.52 6.91
C LEU A 137 11.61 3.22 7.18
N LEU A 138 11.47 3.82 8.35
CA LEU A 138 10.27 4.54 8.79
C LEU A 138 10.63 5.98 9.15
N LYS A 139 9.80 6.92 8.70
CA LYS A 139 9.82 8.32 9.12
C LYS A 139 8.41 8.70 9.54
N LYS A 140 8.21 8.89 10.85
CA LYS A 140 6.91 9.12 11.46
C LYS A 140 6.90 10.44 12.21
N ARG A 141 5.80 11.16 12.10
CA ARG A 141 5.55 12.42 12.79
C ARG A 141 4.16 12.33 13.43
N PRO A 142 4.05 11.72 14.63
CA PRO A 142 2.81 11.79 15.40
C PRO A 142 2.49 13.24 15.74
N SER A 143 1.20 13.59 15.78
CA SER A 143 0.76 14.94 16.12
C SER A 143 -0.35 14.86 17.17
N SER A 144 -0.11 15.46 18.33
CA SER A 144 -1.11 15.57 19.40
C SER A 144 -2.04 16.78 19.25
N GLU A 145 -1.69 17.75 18.38
CA GLU A 145 -2.30 19.10 18.38
C GLU A 145 -2.77 19.58 17.00
N GLY A 146 -3.00 18.69 16.05
CA GLY A 146 -3.60 19.08 14.77
C GLY A 146 -2.72 20.04 13.94
N GLU A 147 -1.40 19.98 14.14
CA GLU A 147 -0.42 20.65 13.25
C GLU A 147 -0.68 20.18 11.81
N LYS A 148 -0.78 21.14 10.88
CA LYS A 148 -0.88 20.85 9.46
C LYS A 148 0.48 20.35 8.98
N ILE A 149 0.65 19.03 8.94
CA ILE A 149 1.87 18.40 8.45
C ILE A 149 1.63 18.01 7.01
N GLU A 150 2.40 18.57 6.10
CA GLU A 150 2.38 18.15 4.70
C GLU A 150 3.29 16.93 4.55
N TYR A 151 2.72 15.78 4.15
CA TYR A 151 3.51 14.55 3.96
C TYR A 151 4.63 14.71 2.92
N THR A 152 4.49 15.66 2.00
CA THR A 152 5.54 16.01 1.02
C THR A 152 6.81 16.54 1.67
N GLU A 153 6.73 17.15 2.87
CA GLU A 153 7.91 17.55 3.64
C GLU A 153 8.66 16.34 4.20
N LEU A 154 7.91 15.31 4.63
CA LEU A 154 8.50 14.08 5.13
C LEU A 154 9.19 13.29 4.00
N LEU A 155 8.73 13.44 2.76
CA LEU A 155 9.35 12.82 1.57
C LEU A 155 10.66 13.47 1.11
N LYS A 156 10.97 14.69 1.56
CA LYS A 156 12.21 15.37 1.17
C LYS A 156 13.43 14.54 1.58
N GLY A 157 14.32 14.30 0.60
CA GLY A 157 15.56 13.54 0.79
C GLY A 157 15.41 12.02 0.74
N ILE A 158 14.19 11.49 0.58
CA ILE A 158 13.98 10.05 0.42
C ILE A 158 14.28 9.64 -1.02
N ARG A 159 15.21 8.70 -1.19
CA ARG A 159 15.48 8.00 -2.45
C ARG A 159 15.05 6.55 -2.27
N SER A 160 14.01 6.15 -2.99
CA SER A 160 13.44 4.81 -2.91
C SER A 160 12.59 4.52 -4.13
N LYS A 161 12.53 3.26 -4.55
CA LYS A 161 11.57 2.78 -5.57
C LYS A 161 10.18 2.52 -4.99
N VAL A 162 10.07 2.39 -3.67
CA VAL A 162 8.83 2.08 -2.98
C VAL A 162 8.60 3.02 -1.82
N VAL A 163 7.39 3.58 -1.71
CA VAL A 163 6.97 4.34 -0.54
C VAL A 163 5.56 3.91 -0.13
N LEU A 164 5.31 3.93 1.17
CA LEU A 164 4.00 3.76 1.77
C LEU A 164 3.76 4.92 2.74
N VAL A 165 2.84 5.81 2.39
CA VAL A 165 2.43 6.96 3.18
C VAL A 165 1.10 6.64 3.85
N HIS A 166 0.96 6.97 5.14
CA HIS A 166 -0.30 6.87 5.87
C HIS A 166 -0.53 8.15 6.67
N VAL A 167 -1.69 8.78 6.44
CA VAL A 167 -2.21 9.89 7.22
C VAL A 167 -3.21 9.31 8.20
N ARG A 168 -2.84 9.29 9.48
CA ARG A 168 -3.62 8.69 10.54
C ARG A 168 -4.58 9.69 11.14
N GLN A 169 -5.81 9.25 11.32
CA GLN A 169 -6.77 9.83 12.25
C GLN A 169 -7.21 8.71 13.20
N ALA A 170 -6.80 8.82 14.46
CA ALA A 170 -6.89 7.80 15.49
C ALA A 170 -8.34 7.51 15.86
N THR A 171 -8.78 6.29 15.53
CA THR A 171 -9.99 5.67 16.09
C THR A 171 -9.66 4.83 17.31
N VAL A 172 -8.49 4.20 17.32
CA VAL A 172 -7.98 3.31 18.38
C VAL A 172 -6.52 3.63 18.67
N GLY A 173 -6.15 3.60 19.95
CA GLY A 173 -4.77 3.72 20.42
C GLY A 173 -4.26 5.15 20.53
N SER A 174 -3.31 5.37 21.44
CA SER A 174 -2.69 6.69 21.67
C SER A 174 -1.99 7.27 20.42
N TRP A 175 -1.70 8.58 20.41
CA TRP A 175 -0.96 9.31 19.37
C TRP A 175 0.55 9.00 19.34
N LYS A 176 0.96 7.81 19.79
CA LYS A 176 2.36 7.42 19.87
C LYS A 176 2.85 6.82 18.55
N ASP A 177 4.15 6.95 18.30
CA ASP A 177 4.84 6.39 17.13
C ASP A 177 4.52 4.90 16.88
N ARG A 178 4.42 4.12 17.96
CA ARG A 178 4.08 2.69 17.94
C ARG A 178 2.69 2.38 17.38
N ASN A 179 1.78 3.36 17.33
CA ASN A 179 0.41 3.24 16.83
C ASN A 179 0.22 3.98 15.49
N THR A 180 1.25 4.66 15.02
CA THR A 180 1.23 5.38 13.75
C THR A 180 1.69 4.43 12.65
N HIS A 181 0.87 4.24 11.63
CA HIS A 181 1.23 3.48 10.43
C HIS A 181 2.35 4.19 9.64
N PRO A 182 3.08 3.48 8.76
CA PRO A 182 3.04 2.03 8.56
C PRO A 182 3.77 1.25 9.66
N PHE A 183 3.41 -0.02 9.81
CA PHE A 183 4.12 -0.98 10.65
C PHE A 183 5.22 -1.66 9.86
N ARG A 184 6.28 -2.09 10.55
CA ARG A 184 7.44 -2.73 9.95
C ARG A 184 7.81 -3.99 10.72
N PHE A 185 8.03 -5.08 10.00
CA PHE A 185 8.64 -6.28 10.55
C PHE A 185 9.55 -6.91 9.51
N ARG A 186 10.84 -7.05 9.85
CA ARG A 186 11.90 -7.46 8.91
C ARG A 186 11.80 -6.63 7.62
N LYS A 187 11.46 -7.28 6.51
CA LYS A 187 11.39 -6.73 5.16
C LYS A 187 10.02 -6.18 4.78
N TRP A 188 9.02 -6.27 5.66
CA TRP A 188 7.63 -5.95 5.32
C TRP A 188 7.22 -4.60 5.89
N LEU A 189 6.53 -3.82 5.07
CA LEU A 189 5.77 -2.64 5.46
C LEU A 189 4.28 -2.90 5.28
N PHE A 190 3.48 -2.50 6.26
CA PHE A 190 2.03 -2.70 6.28
C PHE A 190 1.31 -1.44 6.74
N ALA A 191 0.27 -1.05 6.00
CA ALA A 191 -0.64 0.02 6.35
C ALA A 191 -2.08 -0.47 6.28
N HIS A 192 -2.90 -0.03 7.24
CA HIS A 192 -4.30 -0.42 7.34
C HIS A 192 -5.19 0.81 7.57
N ILE A 193 -6.36 0.79 6.95
CA ILE A 193 -7.46 1.72 7.18
C ILE A 193 -8.69 0.89 7.47
N GLY A 194 -9.31 1.10 8.63
CA GLY A 194 -10.45 0.32 9.05
C GLY A 194 -10.46 0.21 10.56
N HIS A 195 -11.48 -0.48 11.07
CA HIS A 195 -11.56 -0.81 12.48
C HIS A 195 -11.99 -2.28 12.61
N LEU A 196 -11.22 -3.06 13.35
CA LEU A 196 -11.38 -4.50 13.51
C LEU A 196 -11.55 -4.85 15.00
N PRO A 197 -12.72 -4.56 15.61
CA PRO A 197 -12.96 -4.78 17.04
C PRO A 197 -12.69 -6.22 17.49
N ALA A 198 -13.10 -7.20 16.68
CA ALA A 198 -12.94 -8.62 16.97
C ALA A 198 -11.48 -9.04 17.20
N LEU A 199 -10.51 -8.33 16.59
CA LEU A 199 -9.09 -8.58 16.86
C LEU A 199 -8.69 -8.13 18.26
N GLN A 200 -9.24 -7.01 18.75
CA GLN A 200 -9.01 -6.56 20.12
C GLN A 200 -9.70 -7.47 21.13
N ASP A 201 -10.95 -7.85 20.87
CA ASP A 201 -11.72 -8.72 21.77
C ASP A 201 -11.03 -10.09 21.94
N ASN A 202 -10.34 -10.57 20.90
CA ASN A 202 -9.60 -11.83 20.91
C ASN A 202 -8.08 -11.67 21.08
N ARG A 203 -7.59 -10.48 21.42
CA ARG A 203 -6.16 -10.13 21.40
C ARG A 203 -5.27 -11.15 22.12
N GLN A 204 -5.62 -11.49 23.36
CA GLN A 204 -4.79 -12.40 24.17
C GLN A 204 -4.67 -13.78 23.52
N LYS A 205 -5.81 -14.35 23.08
CA LYS A 205 -5.84 -15.65 22.38
C LYS A 205 -5.03 -15.61 21.09
N LEU A 206 -5.12 -14.52 20.33
CA LEU A 206 -4.38 -14.35 19.08
C LEU A 206 -2.87 -14.24 19.34
N LEU A 207 -2.45 -13.48 20.36
CA LEU A 207 -1.05 -13.34 20.75
C LEU A 207 -0.42 -14.65 21.26
N GLU A 208 -1.21 -15.50 21.93
CA GLU A 208 -0.79 -16.83 22.36
C GLU A 208 -0.67 -17.82 21.19
N ARG A 209 -1.48 -17.63 20.14
CA ARG A 209 -1.50 -18.52 18.97
C ARG A 209 -0.37 -18.21 17.98
N ILE A 210 -0.08 -16.94 17.74
CA ILE A 210 0.98 -16.57 16.78
C ILE A 210 2.37 -16.97 17.33
N PRO A 211 3.33 -17.32 16.45
CA PRO A 211 4.69 -17.64 16.86
C PRO A 211 5.27 -16.60 17.82
N GLU A 212 5.96 -17.07 18.86
CA GLU A 212 6.43 -16.21 19.96
C GLU A 212 7.32 -15.04 19.50
N PHE A 213 8.13 -15.27 18.47
CA PHE A 213 8.99 -14.21 17.91
C PHE A 213 8.17 -13.11 17.19
N LEU A 214 6.94 -13.40 16.74
CA LEU A 214 6.01 -12.41 16.21
C LEU A 214 5.26 -11.71 17.35
N SER A 215 4.67 -12.44 18.30
CA SER A 215 3.88 -11.83 19.39
C SER A 215 4.71 -10.88 20.25
N ARG A 216 5.96 -11.21 20.56
CA ARG A 216 6.88 -10.32 21.30
C ARG A 216 7.22 -9.02 20.56
N ASN A 217 6.94 -8.93 19.26
CA ASN A 217 7.19 -7.74 18.45
C ASN A 217 5.96 -6.82 18.30
N VAL A 218 4.79 -7.21 18.82
CA VAL A 218 3.64 -6.32 18.93
C VAL A 218 3.90 -5.29 20.03
N ARG A 219 4.04 -4.02 19.67
CA ARG A 219 4.47 -2.94 20.60
C ARG A 219 3.37 -1.94 20.95
N GLY A 220 2.47 -1.69 20.01
CA GLY A 220 1.32 -0.82 20.12
C GLY A 220 0.08 -1.54 20.61
N ASP A 221 -1.00 -0.79 20.70
CA ASP A 221 -2.29 -1.25 21.22
C ASP A 221 -3.36 -1.37 20.12
N THR A 222 -3.02 -1.05 18.86
CA THR A 222 -3.99 -1.00 17.76
C THR A 222 -4.37 -2.38 17.21
N ASP A 223 -5.59 -2.49 16.69
CA ASP A 223 -6.08 -3.65 15.95
C ASP A 223 -5.27 -3.89 14.66
N SER A 224 -4.81 -2.79 14.08
CA SER A 224 -4.07 -2.73 12.84
C SER A 224 -2.69 -3.38 12.95
N GLU A 225 -2.00 -3.19 14.09
CA GLU A 225 -0.72 -3.88 14.33
C GLU A 225 -0.93 -5.38 14.56
N LEU A 226 -2.03 -5.77 15.22
CA LEU A 226 -2.36 -7.18 15.39
C LEU A 226 -2.71 -7.83 14.05
N ALA A 227 -3.49 -7.15 13.20
CA ALA A 227 -3.77 -7.58 11.83
C ALA A 227 -2.49 -7.78 11.02
N PHE A 228 -1.50 -6.90 11.17
CA PHE A 228 -0.19 -7.08 10.55
C PHE A 228 0.51 -8.35 11.04
N HIS A 229 0.48 -8.65 12.34
CA HIS A 229 1.13 -9.84 12.88
C HIS A 229 0.40 -11.15 12.51
N LEU A 230 -0.92 -11.12 12.32
CA LEU A 230 -1.68 -12.22 11.72
C LEU A 230 -1.24 -12.46 10.27
N PHE A 231 -1.06 -11.41 9.49
CA PHE A 231 -0.53 -11.52 8.14
C PHE A 231 0.90 -12.12 8.12
N LEU A 232 1.77 -11.70 9.04
CA LEU A 232 3.12 -12.27 9.17
C LEU A 232 3.11 -13.74 9.58
N GLU A 233 2.11 -14.18 10.36
CA GLU A 233 1.91 -15.58 10.68
C GLU A 233 1.54 -16.39 9.43
N VAL A 234 0.65 -15.87 8.57
CA VAL A 234 0.31 -16.48 7.28
C VAL A 234 1.59 -16.68 6.44
N LEU A 235 2.40 -15.63 6.30
CA LEU A 235 3.69 -15.73 5.60
C LEU A 235 4.64 -16.75 6.24
N PHE A 236 4.68 -16.80 7.57
CA PHE A 236 5.58 -17.70 8.30
C PHE A 236 5.20 -19.16 8.08
N LYS A 237 3.90 -19.50 8.18
CA LYS A 237 3.39 -20.88 7.95
C LYS A 237 3.75 -21.40 6.56
N GLU A 238 3.79 -20.49 5.58
CA GLU A 238 4.10 -20.80 4.18
C GLU A 238 5.61 -20.71 3.86
N GLY A 239 6.45 -20.40 4.86
CA GLY A 239 7.89 -20.25 4.68
C GLY A 239 8.30 -19.01 3.86
N LYS A 240 7.41 -18.05 3.66
CA LYS A 240 7.59 -16.88 2.79
C LYS A 240 7.98 -15.60 3.53
N LEU A 241 8.10 -15.64 4.85
CA LEU A 241 8.38 -14.46 5.69
C LEU A 241 9.63 -13.65 5.27
N ASN A 242 10.65 -14.32 4.72
CA ASN A 242 11.90 -13.68 4.27
C ASN A 242 12.08 -13.69 2.75
N GLU A 243 11.08 -14.14 1.98
CA GLU A 243 11.19 -14.28 0.53
C GLU A 243 10.87 -12.94 -0.17
N LEU A 244 11.87 -12.35 -0.80
CA LEU A 244 11.71 -11.06 -1.50
C LEU A 244 11.22 -11.22 -2.95
N ASP A 245 11.62 -12.31 -3.60
CA ASP A 245 11.39 -12.57 -5.03
C ASP A 245 10.18 -13.47 -5.32
N MET A 246 9.22 -13.51 -4.40
CA MET A 246 7.96 -14.21 -4.62
C MET A 246 7.10 -13.49 -5.67
N PRO A 247 6.30 -14.24 -6.46
CA PRO A 247 5.32 -13.63 -7.35
C PRO A 247 4.32 -12.73 -6.61
N ALA A 248 3.90 -11.63 -7.23
CA ALA A 248 2.96 -10.68 -6.63
C ALA A 248 1.57 -11.31 -6.41
N GLU A 249 1.18 -12.25 -7.26
CA GLU A 249 -0.04 -13.06 -7.13
C GLU A 249 -0.07 -13.78 -5.79
N LYS A 250 1.06 -14.36 -5.38
CA LYS A 250 1.17 -15.10 -4.12
C LYS A 250 0.99 -14.18 -2.91
N LEU A 251 1.43 -12.93 -3.01
CA LEU A 251 1.18 -11.92 -1.98
C LEU A 251 -0.31 -11.58 -1.88
N GLY A 252 -1.01 -11.53 -3.02
CA GLY A 252 -2.46 -11.41 -3.08
C GLY A 252 -3.18 -12.58 -2.39
N GLU A 253 -2.74 -13.82 -2.62
CA GLU A 253 -3.29 -15.00 -1.93
C GLU A 253 -3.16 -14.89 -0.40
N PHE A 254 -2.03 -14.40 0.12
CA PHE A 254 -1.85 -14.22 1.56
C PHE A 254 -2.73 -13.11 2.14
N LEU A 255 -2.96 -12.02 1.40
CA LEU A 255 -3.93 -11.00 1.81
C LEU A 255 -5.36 -11.55 1.85
N ARG A 256 -5.71 -12.44 0.92
CA ARG A 256 -7.00 -13.14 0.93
C ARG A 256 -7.15 -14.02 2.17
N GLN A 257 -6.10 -14.75 2.54
CA GLN A 257 -6.10 -15.56 3.77
C GLN A 257 -6.28 -14.69 5.02
N LEU A 258 -5.58 -13.56 5.12
CA LEU A 258 -5.81 -12.57 6.19
C LEU A 258 -7.27 -12.11 6.22
N ALA A 259 -7.85 -11.79 5.05
CA ALA A 259 -9.23 -11.34 4.97
C ALA A 259 -10.22 -12.41 5.45
N VAL A 260 -10.04 -13.66 5.04
CA VAL A 260 -10.85 -14.80 5.52
C VAL A 260 -10.75 -14.94 7.03
N GLU A 261 -9.55 -14.84 7.58
CA GLU A 261 -9.32 -14.97 9.02
C GLU A 261 -9.98 -13.83 9.82
N VAL A 262 -9.78 -12.57 9.41
CA VAL A 262 -10.40 -11.41 10.05
C VAL A 262 -11.93 -11.49 9.95
N ASN A 263 -12.46 -11.89 8.80
CA ASN A 263 -13.90 -12.06 8.60
C ASN A 263 -14.46 -13.19 9.48
N GLY A 264 -13.72 -14.28 9.67
CA GLY A 264 -14.14 -15.41 10.50
C GLY A 264 -14.17 -15.10 12.01
N LEU A 265 -13.42 -14.09 12.45
CA LEU A 265 -13.46 -13.60 13.84
C LEU A 265 -14.57 -12.56 14.07
N HIS A 266 -15.12 -11.97 13.01
CA HIS A 266 -16.12 -10.92 13.13
C HIS A 266 -17.51 -11.50 13.42
N GLU A 267 -18.11 -11.06 14.52
CA GLU A 267 -19.50 -11.36 14.86
C GLU A 267 -20.40 -10.26 14.29
N GLY A 268 -21.14 -10.57 13.21
CA GLY A 268 -22.04 -9.60 12.60
C GLY A 268 -22.56 -10.02 11.22
N PRO A 269 -23.67 -9.41 10.76
CA PRO A 269 -24.21 -9.70 9.43
C PRO A 269 -23.40 -9.05 8.30
N GLU A 270 -22.66 -7.97 8.59
CA GLU A 270 -21.83 -7.26 7.61
C GLU A 270 -20.36 -7.63 7.78
N LYS A 271 -19.59 -7.60 6.68
CA LYS A 271 -18.13 -7.79 6.78
C LYS A 271 -17.46 -6.55 7.38
N PRO A 272 -16.39 -6.71 8.18
CA PRO A 272 -15.66 -5.58 8.74
C PRO A 272 -15.02 -4.74 7.63
N LYS A 273 -15.03 -3.41 7.77
CA LYS A 273 -14.42 -2.52 6.78
C LYS A 273 -12.92 -2.44 6.98
N MET A 274 -12.17 -2.77 5.94
CA MET A 274 -10.71 -2.65 5.92
C MET A 274 -10.17 -2.39 4.51
N ALA A 275 -9.17 -1.53 4.43
CA ALA A 275 -8.22 -1.46 3.35
C ALA A 275 -6.83 -1.74 3.89
N VAL A 276 -6.05 -2.55 3.18
CA VAL A 276 -4.65 -2.87 3.54
C VAL A 276 -3.77 -2.58 2.34
N ILE A 277 -2.58 -2.01 2.57
CA ILE A 277 -1.48 -2.00 1.60
C ILE A 277 -0.27 -2.64 2.26
N ILE A 278 0.33 -3.62 1.58
CA ILE A 278 1.54 -4.31 2.03
C ILE A 278 2.58 -4.39 0.93
N THR A 279 3.85 -4.31 1.30
CA THR A 279 4.98 -4.44 0.39
C THR A 279 6.21 -4.98 1.11
N ASN A 280 7.07 -5.70 0.37
CA ASN A 280 8.41 -6.09 0.79
C ASN A 280 9.53 -5.27 0.11
N GLY A 281 9.17 -4.19 -0.61
CA GLY A 281 10.09 -3.34 -1.37
C GLY A 281 10.29 -3.75 -2.82
N ARG A 282 9.90 -4.98 -3.20
CA ARG A 282 9.96 -5.47 -4.60
C ARG A 282 8.58 -5.67 -5.20
N ILE A 283 7.63 -6.14 -4.40
CA ILE A 283 6.22 -6.31 -4.78
C ILE A 283 5.31 -5.55 -3.82
N MET A 284 4.12 -5.22 -4.28
CA MET A 284 3.10 -4.53 -3.48
C MET A 284 1.74 -5.17 -3.72
N ALA A 285 0.93 -5.30 -2.69
CA ALA A 285 -0.46 -5.69 -2.83
C ALA A 285 -1.36 -4.85 -1.93
N ALA A 286 -2.60 -4.69 -2.34
CA ALA A 286 -3.60 -4.01 -1.55
C ALA A 286 -4.94 -4.75 -1.59
N LEU A 287 -5.66 -4.68 -0.48
CA LEU A 287 -6.95 -5.33 -0.25
C LEU A 287 -7.99 -4.25 -0.01
N SER A 288 -9.12 -4.32 -0.70
CA SER A 288 -10.30 -3.47 -0.53
C SER A 288 -11.47 -4.29 0.03
N GLN A 289 -11.99 -3.91 1.20
CA GLN A 289 -13.22 -4.46 1.78
C GLN A 289 -13.99 -3.34 2.50
N GLY A 290 -15.04 -2.81 1.89
CA GLY A 290 -15.85 -1.71 2.43
C GLY A 290 -15.13 -0.36 2.53
N VAL A 291 -13.92 -0.23 1.96
CA VAL A 291 -13.11 1.00 1.92
C VAL A 291 -12.55 1.15 0.50
N SER A 292 -12.83 2.29 -0.15
CA SER A 292 -12.43 2.49 -1.55
C SER A 292 -10.92 2.48 -1.74
N ILE A 293 -10.46 1.76 -2.76
CA ILE A 293 -9.09 1.77 -3.24
C ILE A 293 -9.09 2.20 -4.71
N HIS A 294 -8.19 3.11 -5.04
CA HIS A 294 -7.94 3.53 -6.40
C HIS A 294 -6.50 3.26 -6.77
N TYR A 295 -6.24 3.02 -8.05
CA TYR A 295 -4.90 2.94 -8.60
C TYR A 295 -4.70 3.95 -9.73
N SER A 296 -3.44 4.31 -9.96
CA SER A 296 -3.03 5.15 -11.07
C SER A 296 -1.72 4.64 -11.65
N PHE A 297 -1.65 4.52 -12.97
CA PHE A 297 -0.44 4.19 -13.69
C PHE A 297 0.18 5.48 -14.24
N ARG A 298 1.49 5.64 -14.01
CA ARG A 298 2.25 6.83 -14.39
C ARG A 298 3.31 6.45 -15.40
N GLU A 299 3.18 7.03 -16.59
CA GLU A 299 4.22 7.02 -17.62
C GLU A 299 4.67 8.45 -17.84
N GLY A 300 5.93 8.71 -17.55
CA GLY A 300 6.49 10.04 -17.66
C GLY A 300 6.04 10.98 -16.54
N ILE A 301 6.90 11.96 -16.23
CA ILE A 301 6.59 13.10 -15.37
C ILE A 301 6.75 14.36 -16.21
N LEU A 302 5.68 14.78 -16.89
CA LEU A 302 5.75 15.88 -17.85
C LEU A 302 6.03 17.24 -17.19
N ASP A 303 5.33 17.52 -16.09
CA ASP A 303 5.47 18.75 -15.32
C ASP A 303 6.02 18.43 -13.93
N CYS A 304 7.32 18.67 -13.76
CA CYS A 304 8.01 18.51 -12.48
C CYS A 304 8.26 19.88 -11.84
N ASN A 305 7.68 20.09 -10.65
CA ASN A 305 7.89 21.30 -9.86
C ASN A 305 9.08 21.16 -8.88
N VAL A 306 9.74 20.01 -8.86
CA VAL A 306 10.84 19.69 -7.93
C VAL A 306 12.20 19.94 -8.59
N HIS A 307 12.33 19.69 -9.89
CA HIS A 307 13.56 19.84 -10.65
C HIS A 307 13.44 20.96 -11.70
N GLU A 308 14.54 21.64 -11.99
CA GLU A 308 14.58 22.61 -13.09
C GLU A 308 14.33 21.92 -14.45
N PRO A 309 13.63 22.58 -15.39
CA PRO A 309 13.19 21.99 -16.65
C PRO A 309 14.31 21.90 -17.70
N THR A 310 15.46 21.34 -17.34
CA THR A 310 16.58 21.06 -18.25
C THR A 310 16.22 19.92 -19.23
N GLN A 311 16.88 19.87 -20.38
CA GLN A 311 16.65 18.80 -21.37
C GLN A 311 16.93 17.42 -20.79
N GLN A 312 18.00 17.28 -19.99
CA GLN A 312 18.35 16.03 -19.33
C GLN A 312 17.27 15.59 -18.34
N ASN A 313 16.74 16.52 -17.53
CA ASN A 313 15.66 16.21 -16.60
C ASN A 313 14.41 15.75 -17.36
N LYS A 314 14.01 16.46 -18.43
CA LYS A 314 12.86 16.07 -19.27
C LYS A 314 13.02 14.66 -19.84
N GLN A 315 14.20 14.31 -20.34
CA GLN A 315 14.48 12.96 -20.86
C GLN A 315 14.36 11.89 -19.77
N THR A 316 14.97 12.13 -18.61
CA THR A 316 14.92 11.18 -17.48
C THR A 316 13.48 11.02 -16.98
N HIS A 317 12.75 12.13 -16.85
CA HIS A 317 11.36 12.13 -16.40
C HIS A 317 10.43 11.42 -17.38
N ALA A 318 10.70 11.45 -18.69
CA ALA A 318 9.92 10.73 -19.69
C ALA A 318 10.03 9.20 -19.58
N LEU A 319 11.13 8.69 -19.00
CA LEU A 319 11.36 7.26 -18.79
C LEU A 319 10.77 6.72 -17.48
N PHE A 320 10.24 7.61 -16.64
CA PHE A 320 9.61 7.23 -15.39
C PHE A 320 8.41 6.32 -15.62
N ARG A 321 8.34 5.24 -14.85
CA ARG A 321 7.18 4.36 -14.76
C ARG A 321 6.88 4.08 -13.31
N GLY A 322 5.61 4.19 -12.93
CA GLY A 322 5.19 3.88 -11.57
C GLY A 322 3.73 3.51 -11.48
N ILE A 323 3.42 2.71 -10.46
CA ILE A 323 2.06 2.39 -10.04
C ILE A 323 1.84 3.00 -8.67
N MET A 324 0.73 3.70 -8.54
CA MET A 324 0.26 4.30 -7.29
C MET A 324 -1.04 3.61 -6.88
N ILE A 325 -1.17 3.30 -5.60
CA ILE A 325 -2.37 2.74 -4.98
C ILE A 325 -2.74 3.64 -3.82
N GLY A 326 -3.91 4.27 -3.88
CA GLY A 326 -4.43 5.14 -2.83
C GLY A 326 -5.72 4.59 -2.25
N ALA A 327 -5.88 4.66 -0.93
CA ALA A 327 -7.09 4.20 -0.25
C ALA A 327 -7.77 5.35 0.51
N ALA A 328 -9.10 5.28 0.60
CA ALA A 328 -9.96 6.28 1.23
C ALA A 328 -9.71 7.71 0.71
N MET A 329 -9.50 7.85 -0.60
CA MET A 329 -9.29 9.15 -1.24
C MET A 329 -10.63 9.76 -1.64
N ASP A 330 -10.80 11.05 -1.36
CA ASP A 330 -11.93 11.84 -1.82
C ASP A 330 -11.66 12.38 -3.22
N ALA A 331 -12.47 11.96 -4.20
CA ALA A 331 -12.48 12.48 -5.58
C ALA A 331 -11.06 12.71 -6.14
N PRO A 332 -10.20 11.66 -6.22
CA PRO A 332 -8.77 11.81 -6.51
C PRO A 332 -8.46 12.30 -7.94
N GLY A 333 -9.48 12.48 -8.77
CA GLY A 333 -9.40 12.99 -10.13
C GLY A 333 -9.38 11.89 -11.19
N HIS A 334 -9.49 12.29 -12.47
CA HIS A 334 -9.65 11.39 -13.62
C HIS A 334 -8.47 10.45 -13.90
N GLN A 335 -7.31 10.69 -13.26
CA GLN A 335 -6.10 9.88 -13.42
C GLN A 335 -6.11 8.64 -12.53
N TRP A 336 -7.11 8.50 -11.68
CA TRP A 336 -7.28 7.38 -10.75
C TRP A 336 -8.46 6.53 -11.19
N ARG A 337 -8.31 5.21 -11.03
CA ARG A 337 -9.34 4.22 -11.30
C ARG A 337 -9.64 3.47 -10.02
N GLU A 338 -10.90 3.44 -9.62
CA GLU A 338 -11.35 2.66 -8.47
C GLU A 338 -11.35 1.16 -8.82
N ILE A 339 -10.91 0.31 -7.88
CA ILE A 339 -11.11 -1.14 -7.99
C ILE A 339 -12.45 -1.53 -7.38
N PRO A 340 -13.10 -2.61 -7.85
CA PRO A 340 -14.34 -3.08 -7.22
C PRO A 340 -14.14 -3.39 -5.74
N ASP A 341 -15.17 -3.15 -4.93
CA ASP A 341 -15.15 -3.58 -3.53
C ASP A 341 -14.99 -5.10 -3.41
N GLY A 342 -14.34 -5.55 -2.35
CA GLY A 342 -14.00 -6.96 -2.17
C GLY A 342 -13.01 -7.44 -3.22
N SER A 343 -11.97 -6.66 -3.49
CA SER A 343 -10.93 -7.02 -4.46
C SER A 343 -9.53 -6.84 -3.88
N ILE A 344 -8.59 -7.56 -4.48
CA ILE A 344 -7.16 -7.46 -4.23
C ILE A 344 -6.48 -7.00 -5.51
N ILE A 345 -5.63 -6.00 -5.38
CA ILE A 345 -4.71 -5.55 -6.43
C ILE A 345 -3.30 -5.97 -6.02
N HIS A 346 -2.52 -6.51 -6.95
CA HIS A 346 -1.11 -6.81 -6.71
C HIS A 346 -0.25 -6.30 -7.86
N VAL A 347 0.97 -5.90 -7.53
CA VAL A 347 1.92 -5.22 -8.41
C VAL A 347 3.27 -5.91 -8.29
N SER A 348 3.82 -6.35 -9.43
CA SER A 348 5.13 -6.99 -9.52
C SER A 348 6.28 -5.97 -9.53
N ASN A 349 7.50 -6.47 -9.36
CA ASN A 349 8.73 -5.66 -9.50
C ASN A 349 8.93 -5.12 -10.93
N MET A 350 8.27 -5.71 -11.92
CA MET A 350 8.26 -5.26 -13.31
C MET A 350 7.14 -4.23 -13.60
N LEU A 351 6.43 -3.77 -12.55
CA LEU A 351 5.29 -2.86 -12.65
C LEU A 351 4.12 -3.45 -13.45
N GLU A 352 3.95 -4.77 -13.40
CA GLU A 352 2.75 -5.43 -13.90
C GLU A 352 1.70 -5.48 -12.79
N MET A 353 0.44 -5.26 -13.13
CA MET A 353 -0.66 -5.17 -12.19
C MET A 353 -1.79 -6.12 -12.59
N LYS A 354 -2.39 -6.78 -11.60
CA LYS A 354 -3.66 -7.47 -11.76
C LYS A 354 -4.59 -7.15 -10.60
N VAL A 355 -5.89 -7.24 -10.87
CA VAL A 355 -6.96 -7.07 -9.89
C VAL A 355 -7.80 -8.34 -9.89
N GLU A 356 -8.04 -8.87 -8.70
CA GLU A 356 -8.78 -10.12 -8.47
C GLU A 356 -9.84 -9.90 -7.40
N HIS A 357 -11.01 -10.53 -7.55
CA HIS A 357 -12.03 -10.50 -6.50
C HIS A 357 -11.67 -11.41 -5.33
N LEU A 358 -12.10 -11.05 -4.11
CA LEU A 358 -11.95 -11.79 -2.85
C LEU A 358 -12.74 -13.11 -2.79
#